data_AF-A0A0J1HC31-F1
#
_entry.id   AF-A0A0J1HC31-F1
#
_cell.length_a   1.000
_cell.length_b   1.000
_cell.length_c   1.000
_cell.angle_alpha   90.00
_cell.angle_beta   90.00
_cell.angle_gamma   90.00
#
_symmetry.space_group_name_H-M   'P 1'
#
loop_
_entity.id
_entity.type
_entity.pdbx_description
1 polymer ?
#
loop_
_entity_poly.entity_id
_entity_poly.type
_entity_poly.pdbx_seq_one_letter_code
_entity_poly.pdbx_strand_id
1 'polypeptide(L)' 'MNSDSTSPLDNAPEDIKLAVDLIYLLESNEIDPKVALSALEMVKKDLEAKLKQ' A
#
# COMPACT_ATOMS: atom_id res chain seq x y z
N MET A 1 31.09 15.13 0.91
CA MET A 1 30.15 14.69 1.96
C MET A 1 29.06 13.91 1.27
N ASN A 2 29.18 12.58 1.21
CA ASN A 2 28.13 11.73 0.65
C ASN A 2 26.91 11.81 1.58
N SER A 3 25.87 12.47 1.11
CA SER A 3 24.54 12.48 1.73
C SER A 3 23.64 11.59 0.88
N ASP A 4 24.00 10.31 0.82
CA ASP A 4 23.11 9.26 0.31
C ASP A 4 22.11 8.93 1.42
N SER A 5 21.18 9.86 1.68
CA SER A 5 19.94 9.55 2.36
C SER A 5 18.95 8.97 1.34
N THR A 6 19.36 7.90 0.65
CA THR A 6 18.42 7.08 -0.11
C THR A 6 17.62 6.33 0.93
N SER A 7 16.38 6.77 1.16
CA SER A 7 15.48 6.05 2.04
C SER A 7 15.34 4.63 1.46
N PRO A 8 15.34 3.54 2.25
CA PRO A 8 15.23 2.18 1.71
C PRO A 8 14.01 1.96 0.80
N LEU A 9 13.03 2.86 0.87
CA LEU A 9 11.84 2.90 0.02
C LEU A 9 12.06 3.51 -1.37
N ASP A 10 13.12 4.28 -1.59
CA ASP A 10 13.38 4.94 -2.88
C ASP A 10 13.71 3.92 -3.99
N ASN A 11 14.31 2.79 -3.61
CA ASN A 11 14.65 1.68 -4.51
C ASN A 11 13.70 0.48 -4.42
N ALA A 12 12.63 0.57 -3.62
CA ALA A 12 11.67 -0.53 -3.48
C ALA A 12 10.81 -0.70 -4.76
N PRO A 13 10.34 -1.91 -5.06
CA PRO A 13 9.31 -2.15 -6.08
C PRO A 13 8.06 -1.28 -5.86
N GLU A 14 7.37 -0.89 -6.94
CA GLU A 14 6.21 0.03 -6.89
C GLU A 14 5.08 -0.48 -5.99
N ASP A 15 4.82 -1.79 -6.01
CA ASP A 15 3.83 -2.47 -5.17
C ASP A 15 4.17 -2.37 -3.67
N ILE A 16 5.46 -2.47 -3.32
CA ILE A 16 5.93 -2.31 -1.95
C ILE A 16 5.75 -0.87 -1.47
N LYS A 17 6.10 0.12 -2.30
CA LYS A 17 5.89 1.55 -1.96
C LYS A 17 4.42 1.84 -1.73
N LEU A 18 3.56 1.38 -2.64
CA LEU A 18 2.12 1.56 -2.54
C LEU A 18 1.54 0.88 -1.30
N ALA A 19 2.02 -0.32 -0.94
CA ALA A 19 1.58 -0.99 0.28
C ALA A 19 1.93 -0.17 1.54
N VAL A 20 3.12 0.43 1.59
CA VAL A 20 3.54 1.29 2.70
C VAL A 20 2.66 2.55 2.78
N ASP A 21 2.40 3.20 1.65
CA ASP A 21 1.54 4.39 1.59
C ASP A 21 0.10 4.07 2.04
N LEU A 22 -0.43 2.91 1.64
CA LEU A 22 -1.76 2.45 2.05
C LEU A 22 -1.82 2.15 3.55
N ILE A 23 -0.80 1.50 4.12
CA ILE A 23 -0.73 1.26 5.56
C ILE A 23 -0.71 2.59 6.32
N TYR A 24 0.15 3.52 5.91
CA TYR A 24 0.23 4.84 6.52
C TYR A 24 -1.11 5.59 6.47
N LEU A 25 -1.81 5.53 5.33
CA LEU A 25 -3.12 6.16 5.18
C LEU A 25 -4.16 5.54 6.14
N LEU A 26 -4.20 4.22 6.24
CA LEU A 26 -5.15 3.50 7.11
C LEU A 26 -4.89 3.82 8.59
N GLU A 27 -3.62 3.81 9.00
CA GLU A 27 -3.22 4.14 10.37
C GLU A 27 -3.51 5.61 10.71
N SER A 28 -3.20 6.53 9.80
CA SER A 28 -3.43 7.98 9.99
C SER A 28 -4.91 8.35 10.10
N ASN A 29 -5.79 7.50 9.58
CA ASN A 29 -7.25 7.64 9.70
C ASN A 29 -7.85 6.76 10.81
N GLU A 30 -7.03 6.14 11.66
CA GLU A 30 -7.45 5.29 12.78
C GLU A 30 -8.41 4.16 12.36
N ILE A 31 -8.22 3.62 11.16
CA ILE A 31 -9.09 2.56 10.63
C ILE A 31 -8.79 1.25 11.35
N ASP A 32 -9.83 0.60 11.90
CA ASP A 32 -9.69 -0.71 12.53
C ASP A 32 -9.10 -1.73 11.52
N PRO A 33 -8.03 -2.47 11.87
CA PRO A 33 -7.37 -3.39 10.96
C PRO A 33 -8.30 -4.45 10.34
N LYS A 34 -9.34 -4.89 11.04
CA LYS A 34 -10.31 -5.86 10.50
C LYS A 34 -11.18 -5.21 9.43
N VAL A 35 -11.58 -3.95 9.63
CA VAL A 35 -12.31 -3.17 8.63
C VAL A 35 -11.42 -2.92 7.41
N ALA A 36 -10.16 -2.52 7.62
CA ALA A 36 -9.18 -2.32 6.55
C ALA A 36 -8.98 -3.59 5.71
N LEU A 37 -8.74 -4.74 6.35
CA LEU A 37 -8.58 -6.03 5.66
C LEU A 37 -9.83 -6.40 4.84
N SER A 38 -11.03 -6.22 5.41
CA SER A 38 -12.27 -6.47 4.69
C SER A 38 -12.42 -5.58 3.46
N ALA A 39 -12.04 -4.30 3.54
CA ALA A 39 -12.11 -3.36 2.43
C ALA A 39 -11.06 -3.68 1.35
N LEU A 40 -9.83 -4.00 1.76
CA LEU A 40 -8.75 -4.39 0.84
C LEU A 40 -9.08 -5.66 0.05
N GLU A 41 -9.79 -6.61 0.66
CA GLU A 41 -10.27 -7.81 -0.05
C GLU A 41 -11.29 -7.47 -1.14
N MET A 42 -12.15 -6.47 -0.92
CA MET A 42 -13.09 -5.99 -1.95
C MET A 42 -12.35 -5.28 -3.09
N VAL A 43 -11.40 -4.39 -2.75
CA VAL A 43 -10.55 -3.70 -3.74
C VAL A 43 -9.77 -4.70 -4.58
N LYS A 44 -9.15 -5.71 -3.95
CA LYS A 44 -8.43 -6.78 -4.65
C LYS A 44 -9.34 -7.48 -5.67
N LYS A 45 -10.55 -7.88 -5.28
CA LYS A 45 -11.52 -8.53 -6.18
C LYS A 45 -11.89 -7.66 -7.37
N ASP A 46 -12.08 -6.36 -7.17
CA ASP A 46 -12.37 -5.40 -8.25
C ASP A 46 -11.19 -5.29 -9.24
N LEU A 47 -9.97 -5.19 -8.73
CA LEU A 47 -8.76 -5.15 -9.56
C LEU A 47 -8.56 -6.47 -10.34
N GLU A 48 -8.75 -7.62 -9.70
CA GLU A 48 -8.70 -8.92 -10.36
C GLU A 48 -9.76 -9.09 -11.45
N ALA A 49 -10.95 -8.52 -11.25
CA ALA A 49 -12.00 -8.52 -12.27
C ALA A 49 -11.59 -7.70 -13.50
N LYS A 50 -10.96 -6.54 -13.29
CA LYS A 50 -10.43 -5.68 -14.37
C LYS A 50 -9.30 -6.33 -15.18
N LEU A 51 -8.50 -7.19 -14.56
CA LEU A 51 -7.43 -7.93 -15.26
C LEU A 51 -7.95 -9.08 -16.14
N LYS A 52 -9.22 -9.49 -15.96
CA LYS A 52 -9.86 -10.57 -16.73
C LYS A 52 -10.71 -10.04 -17.91
N GLN A 53 -10.82 -8.72 -18.05
CA GLN A 53 -11.55 -8.04 -19.13
C GLN A 53 -10.60 -7.70 -20.28
#